data_AF-A0A348WLA4-F1
#
_entry.id   AF-A0A348WLA4-F1
#
_cell.length_a   1.000
_cell.length_b   1.000
_cell.length_c   1.000
_cell.angle_alpha   90.00
_cell.angle_beta   90.00
_cell.angle_gamma   90.00
#
_symmetry.space_group_name_H-M   'P 1'
#
loop_
_entity.id
_entity.type
_entity.pdbx_description
1 polymer ?
#
loop_
_entity_poly.entity_id
_entity_poly.type
_entity_poly.pdbx_seq_one_letter_code
_entity_poly.pdbx_strand_id
1 'polypeptide(L)' 'EKLIGQHTVMVANLAPRKMRFGLSEGMVLAAGPGKDEIYILNPHEGAKPGMRVM' A
#
# COMPACT_ATOMS: atom_id res chain seq x y z
N GLU A 1 -8.47 6.73 -10.57
CA GLU A 1 -9.82 6.65 -9.95
C GLU A 1 -10.08 5.32 -9.23
N LYS A 2 -9.79 4.15 -9.82
CA LYS A 2 -10.09 2.81 -9.25
C LYS A 2 -9.56 2.51 -7.82
N LEU A 3 -8.65 3.31 -7.28
CA LEU A 3 -8.05 3.10 -5.95
C LEU A 3 -8.65 4.00 -4.86
N ILE A 4 -9.43 5.02 -5.24
CA ILE A 4 -9.98 5.99 -4.28
C ILE A 4 -11.04 5.27 -3.43
N GLY A 5 -10.94 5.40 -2.10
CA GLY A 5 -11.83 4.77 -1.13
C GLY A 5 -11.47 3.33 -0.76
N GLN A 6 -10.44 2.74 -1.36
CA GLN A 6 -10.00 1.38 -1.05
C GLN A 6 -9.02 1.36 0.13
N HIS A 7 -9.15 0.37 1.01
CA HIS A 7 -8.15 0.06 2.03
C HIS A 7 -7.04 -0.82 1.46
N THR A 8 -5.80 -0.59 1.88
CA THR A 8 -4.64 -1.42 1.50
C THR A 8 -3.70 -1.64 2.68
N VAL A 9 -2.71 -2.50 2.49
CA VAL A 9 -1.65 -2.76 3.47
C VAL A 9 -0.43 -1.91 3.13
N MET A 10 0.13 -1.24 4.15
CA MET A 10 1.27 -0.35 4.00
C MET A 10 2.36 -0.70 5.01
N VAL A 11 3.62 -0.68 4.56
CA VAL A 11 4.79 -0.60 5.44
C VAL A 11 5.08 0.87 5.70
N ALA A 12 4.82 1.31 6.94
CA ALA A 12 4.81 2.72 7.32
C ALA A 12 6.08 3.18 8.08
N ASN A 13 7.06 2.31 8.32
CA ASN A 13 8.28 2.62 9.06
C ASN A 13 9.53 2.71 8.17
N LEU A 14 9.36 2.81 6.85
CA LEU A 14 10.48 2.97 5.93
C LEU A 14 10.95 4.42 5.91
N ALA A 15 12.25 4.62 5.72
CA ALA A 15 12.78 5.96 5.52
C ALA A 15 12.12 6.61 4.29
N PRO A 16 11.68 7.88 4.38
CA PRO A 16 11.04 8.55 3.25
C PRO A 16 11.95 8.59 2.02
N ARG A 17 11.38 8.31 0.84
CA ARG A 17 12.12 8.28 -0.42
C ARG A 17 11.62 9.37 -1.36
N LYS A 18 12.52 10.27 -1.76
CA LYS A 18 12.20 11.30 -2.76
C LYS A 18 12.05 10.65 -4.14
N MET A 19 10.89 10.85 -4.74
CA MET A 19 10.52 10.39 -6.08
C MET A 19 10.34 11.58 -7.01
N ARG A 20 10.18 11.33 -8.31
CA ARG A 20 10.00 12.39 -9.32
C ARG A 20 8.82 13.33 -9.02
N PHE A 21 7.78 12.82 -8.36
CA PHE A 21 6.50 13.51 -8.18
C PHE A 21 6.17 13.86 -6.73
N GLY A 22 7.09 13.62 -5.80
CA GLY A 22 6.85 13.86 -4.38
C GLY A 22 7.68 12.97 -3.48
N LEU A 23 7.38 13.01 -2.20
CA LEU A 23 8.01 12.17 -1.18
C LEU A 23 7.15 10.93 -0.95
N SER A 24 7.74 9.75 -1.04
CA SER A 24 7.09 8.49 -0.66
C SER A 24 7.39 8.22 0.81
N GLU A 25 6.36 8.19 1.65
CA GLU A 25 6.49 7.98 3.11
C GLU A 25 6.26 6.52 3.55
N GLY A 26 6.17 5.61 2.58
CA GLY A 26 6.14 4.17 2.84
C GLY A 26 5.91 3.37 1.57
N MET A 27 5.49 2.12 1.74
CA MET A 27 5.33 1.16 0.66
C MET A 27 3.98 0.44 0.75
N VAL A 28 3.19 0.49 -0.32
CA VAL A 28 1.98 -0.32 -0.48
C VAL A 28 2.38 -1.75 -0.84
N LEU A 29 1.75 -2.74 -0.21
CA LEU A 29 2.02 -4.15 -0.49
C LEU A 29 1.09 -4.70 -1.58
N ALA A 30 1.67 -5.52 -2.46
CA ALA A 30 0.99 -6.20 -3.54
C ALA A 30 1.61 -7.58 -3.76
N ALA A 31 0.84 -8.50 -4.31
CA ALA A 31 1.30 -9.83 -4.72
C ALA A 31 1.48 -9.90 -6.25
N GLY A 32 2.35 -10.79 -6.71
CA GLY A 32 2.57 -11.08 -8.12
C GLY A 32 4.06 -11.07 -8.51
N PRO A 33 4.40 -11.53 -9.72
CA PRO A 33 5.79 -11.59 -10.21
C PRO A 33 6.38 -10.21 -10.56
N GLY A 34 5.58 -9.15 -10.44
CA GLY A 34 5.98 -7.77 -10.72
C GLY A 34 5.61 -7.32 -12.13
N LYS A 35 6.09 -6.13 -12.52
CA LYS A 35 5.73 -5.47 -13.78
C LYS A 35 4.23 -5.25 -13.90
N ASP A 36 3.58 -5.90 -14.86
CA ASP A 36 2.16 -5.70 -15.17
C ASP A 36 1.24 -6.66 -14.40
N GLU A 37 1.83 -7.66 -13.71
CA GLU A 37 1.10 -8.64 -12.90
C GLU A 37 1.25 -8.28 -11.42
N ILE A 38 0.62 -7.17 -11.01
CA ILE A 38 0.62 -6.68 -9.63
C ILE A 38 -0.81 -6.60 -9.11
N TYR A 39 -1.07 -7.29 -8.01
CA TYR A 39 -2.36 -7.37 -7.34
C TYR A 39 -2.26 -6.76 -5.94
N ILE A 40 -2.92 -5.61 -5.74
CA ILE A 40 -2.88 -4.88 -4.45
C ILE A 40 -3.49 -5.75 -3.35
N LEU A 41 -2.84 -5.80 -2.20
CA LEU A 41 -3.41 -6.46 -1.03
C LEU A 41 -4.48 -5.56 -0.40
N ASN A 42 -5.68 -6.11 -0.24
CA ASN A 42 -6.78 -5.49 0.49
C ASN A 42 -7.04 -6.27 1.79
N PRO A 43 -7.26 -5.58 2.92
CA PRO A 43 -7.65 -6.25 4.13
C PRO A 43 -9.10 -6.76 4.03
N HIS A 44 -9.43 -7.76 4.85
CA HIS A 44 -10.82 -8.22 4.99
C HIS A 44 -11.73 -7.13 5.58
N GLU A 45 -13.04 -7.33 5.41
CA GLU A 45 -14.06 -6.44 5.96
C GLU A 45 -13.92 -6.26 7.47
N GLY A 46 -14.23 -5.06 7.96
CA GLY A 46 -14.11 -4.69 9.37
C GLY A 46 -12.71 -4.20 9.79
N ALA A 47 -11.70 -4.39 8.96
CA ALA A 47 -10.40 -3.75 9.14
C ALA A 47 -10.52 -2.22 9.02
N LYS A 48 -9.87 -1.49 9.93
CA LYS A 48 -9.89 -0.02 10.00
C LYS A 48 -8.50 0.56 9.71
N PRO A 49 -8.40 1.78 9.16
CA PRO A 49 -7.13 2.47 8.99
C PRO A 49 -6.33 2.54 10.30
N GLY A 50 -5.01 2.29 10.21
CA GLY A 50 -4.10 2.32 11.35
C GLY A 50 -4.04 1.04 12.19
N MET A 51 -4.86 0.02 11.90
CA MET A 51 -4.70 -1.31 12.52
C MET A 51 -3.34 -1.90 12.14
N ARG A 52 -2.65 -2.49 13.12
CA ARG A 52 -1.39 -3.21 12.88
C ARG A 52 -1.67 -4.53 12.16
N VAL A 53 -0.87 -4.81 11.14
CA VAL A 53 -0.81 -6.15 10.53
C VAL A 53 -0.12 -7.07 11.53
N MET A 54 -0.76 -8.21 11.83
CA MET A 54 -0.23 -9.24 12.72
C MET A 54 0.41 -10.38 11.93
#